data_AF-A0A368GG61-F1
#
_entry.id   AF-A0A368GG61-F1
#
_cell.length_a   1.000
_cell.length_b   1.000
_cell.length_c   1.000
_cell.angle_alpha   90.00
_cell.angle_beta   90.00
_cell.angle_gamma   90.00
#
_symmetry.space_group_name_H-M   'P 1'
#
loop_
_entity.id
_entity.type
_entity.pdbx_description
1 polymer ?
#
loop_
_entity_poly.entity_id
_entity_poly.type
_entity_poly.pdbx_seq_one_letter_code
_entity_poly.pdbx_strand_id
1 'polypeptide(L)'
;MIHNPSVKAYQYDPYSRKFTREHYDFNVLMRNRKGAVDIARKCTTFGIIQGTLGRQGNIKIVEELERRLEAKNKKFFRVLLSEIFPDKLAKFEEVDCWVQVACPRLSIDWGVEFPKPLLSPFELAVALDEISFPSSHYPMDYYSNESLGPWTNNHESYRPVRTRRRQKVVVTAEGV
;
A
#
# COMPACT_ATOMS: atom_id res chain seq x y z
N MET A 1 0.95 -11.77 11.70
CA MET A 1 -0.48 -12.09 11.84
C MET A 1 -1.29 -11.74 10.59
N ILE A 2 -1.16 -10.57 9.96
CA ILE A 2 -1.91 -10.28 8.71
C ILE A 2 -1.51 -11.19 7.53
N HIS A 3 -0.22 -11.25 7.19
CA HIS A 3 0.27 -12.11 6.10
C HIS A 3 0.17 -13.61 6.44
N ASN A 4 0.38 -13.94 7.72
CA ASN A 4 0.36 -15.31 8.24
C ASN A 4 -0.63 -15.40 9.42
N PRO A 5 -1.95 -15.50 9.15
CA PRO A 5 -2.99 -15.43 10.20
C PRO A 5 -3.11 -16.71 11.04
N SER A 6 -2.72 -17.86 10.51
CA SER A 6 -2.77 -19.15 11.21
C SER A 6 -1.56 -19.41 12.13
N VAL A 7 -0.47 -18.66 11.96
CA VAL A 7 0.76 -18.83 12.74
C VAL A 7 0.58 -18.24 14.13
N LYS A 8 0.86 -19.03 15.17
CA LYS A 8 0.85 -18.56 16.57
C LYS A 8 1.95 -17.50 16.75
N ALA A 9 1.54 -16.28 17.11
CA ALA A 9 2.44 -15.19 17.42
C ALA A 9 2.60 -15.04 18.93
N TYR A 10 3.81 -14.78 19.39
CA TYR A 10 4.12 -14.47 20.78
C TYR A 10 4.94 -13.19 20.83
N GLN A 11 4.66 -12.35 21.82
CA GLN A 11 5.40 -11.11 22.07
C GLN A 11 6.05 -11.19 23.45
N TYR A 12 7.31 -10.79 23.53
CA TYR A 12 7.96 -10.45 24.79
C TYR A 12 8.04 -8.94 24.91
N ASP A 13 7.37 -8.35 25.91
CA ASP A 13 7.52 -6.93 26.23
C ASP A 13 8.68 -6.77 27.23
N PRO A 14 9.80 -6.10 26.84
CA PRO A 14 10.96 -5.94 27.71
C PRO A 14 10.71 -5.01 28.91
N TYR A 15 9.72 -4.12 28.85
CA TYR A 15 9.42 -3.18 29.92
C TYR A 15 8.60 -3.86 31.02
N SER A 16 7.52 -4.52 30.65
CA SER A 16 6.71 -5.28 31.61
C SER A 16 7.27 -6.66 31.94
N ARG A 17 8.26 -7.14 31.18
CA ARG A 17 8.86 -8.49 31.25
C ARG A 17 7.83 -9.60 31.10
N LYS A 18 6.77 -9.34 30.33
CA LYS A 18 5.69 -10.30 30.09
C LYS A 18 5.87 -10.97 28.73
N PHE A 19 5.67 -12.28 28.70
CA PHE A 19 5.56 -13.06 27.48
C PHE A 19 4.09 -13.38 27.24
N THR A 20 3.51 -12.85 26.16
CA THR A 20 2.10 -12.97 25.83
C THR A 20 1.90 -13.65 24.49
N ARG A 21 0.77 -14.34 24.34
CA ARG A 21 0.33 -14.86 23.04
C ARG A 21 -0.54 -13.80 22.36
N GLU A 22 -0.06 -13.29 21.25
CA GLU A 22 -0.74 -12.24 20.50
C GLU A 22 -1.77 -12.81 19.54
N HIS A 23 -2.88 -12.09 19.39
CA HIS A 23 -3.96 -12.42 18.46
C HIS A 23 -4.27 -11.19 17.62
N TYR A 24 -4.62 -11.42 16.35
CA TYR A 24 -5.09 -10.38 15.46
C TYR A 24 -6.40 -10.82 14.85
N ASP A 25 -7.40 -9.95 14.90
CA ASP A 25 -8.67 -10.23 14.24
C ASP A 25 -8.56 -9.96 12.74
N PHE A 26 -8.05 -10.97 12.03
CA PHE A 26 -7.91 -10.95 10.59
C PHE A 26 -9.27 -10.82 9.88
N ASN A 27 -10.34 -11.38 10.46
CA ASN A 27 -11.67 -11.34 9.86
C ASN A 27 -12.25 -9.92 9.91
N VAL A 28 -12.03 -9.20 11.02
CA VAL A 28 -12.41 -7.79 11.14
C VAL A 28 -11.62 -6.93 10.15
N LEU A 29 -10.30 -7.15 10.00
CA LEU A 29 -9.51 -6.47 8.98
C LEU A 29 -10.12 -6.68 7.58
N MET A 30 -10.31 -7.95 7.18
CA MET A 30 -10.83 -8.27 5.84
C MET A 30 -12.21 -7.68 5.59
N ARG A 31 -13.10 -7.71 6.59
CA ARG A 31 -14.44 -7.09 6.50
C ARG A 31 -14.34 -5.58 6.30
N ASN A 32 -13.53 -4.90 7.09
CA ASN A 32 -13.38 -3.45 7.03
C ASN A 32 -12.77 -3.01 5.70
N ARG A 33 -11.70 -3.69 5.25
CA ARG A 33 -11.03 -3.37 3.98
C ARG A 33 -11.92 -3.66 2.78
N LYS A 34 -12.63 -4.79 2.78
CA LYS A 34 -13.62 -5.12 1.74
C LYS A 34 -14.75 -4.09 1.70
N GLY A 35 -15.27 -3.66 2.86
CA GLY A 35 -16.28 -2.61 2.95
C GLY A 35 -15.81 -1.29 2.34
N ALA A 36 -14.57 -0.87 2.61
CA ALA A 36 -13.98 0.32 2.01
C ALA A 36 -13.89 0.21 0.47
N VAL A 37 -13.47 -0.95 -0.04
CA VAL A 37 -13.44 -1.24 -1.49
C VAL A 37 -14.85 -1.20 -2.09
N ASP A 38 -15.84 -1.80 -1.44
CA ASP A 38 -17.22 -1.85 -1.92
C ASP A 38 -17.88 -0.47 -1.99
N ILE A 39 -17.53 0.43 -1.06
CA ILE A 39 -17.90 1.85 -1.15
C ILE A 39 -17.20 2.51 -2.33
N ALA A 40 -15.89 2.31 -2.47
CA ALA A 40 -15.09 2.92 -3.52
C ALA A 40 -15.52 2.55 -4.95
N ARG A 41 -16.08 1.35 -5.16
CA ARG A 41 -16.68 0.94 -6.44
C ARG A 41 -17.76 1.92 -6.93
N LYS A 42 -18.49 2.54 -5.99
CA LYS A 42 -19.60 3.46 -6.27
C LYS A 42 -19.13 4.91 -6.39
N CYS A 43 -17.88 5.21 -6.04
CA CYS A 43 -17.32 6.55 -6.07
C CYS A 43 -17.05 7.05 -7.50
N THR A 44 -17.14 8.36 -7.67
CA THR A 44 -16.98 9.03 -8.97
C THR A 44 -15.73 9.91 -9.01
N THR A 45 -15.42 10.57 -7.89
CA THR A 45 -14.28 11.47 -7.73
C THR A 45 -13.30 10.91 -6.72
N PHE A 46 -12.05 10.72 -7.15
CA PHE A 46 -10.98 10.15 -6.33
C PHE A 46 -9.92 11.20 -5.99
N GLY A 47 -9.50 11.24 -4.73
CA GLY A 47 -8.32 11.99 -4.30
C GLY A 47 -7.12 11.06 -4.23
N ILE A 48 -6.08 11.34 -5.02
CA ILE A 48 -4.82 10.58 -4.98
C ILE A 48 -3.82 11.33 -4.11
N ILE A 49 -3.44 10.72 -2.99
CA ILE A 49 -2.48 11.30 -2.05
C ILE A 49 -1.09 10.81 -2.39
N GLN A 50 -0.22 11.74 -2.75
CA GLN A 50 1.21 11.50 -2.82
C GLN A 50 1.87 11.91 -1.50
N GLY A 51 2.45 10.95 -0.80
CA GLY A 51 3.29 11.22 0.36
C GLY A 51 4.54 12.01 -0.03
N THR A 52 4.84 13.07 0.73
CA THR A 52 6.08 13.86 0.55
C THR A 52 7.07 13.71 1.70
N LEU A 53 6.70 12.99 2.76
CA LEU A 53 7.55 12.76 3.92
C LEU A 53 8.51 11.59 3.70
N GLY A 54 9.81 11.88 3.70
CA GLY A 54 10.86 10.88 3.55
C GLY A 54 10.82 10.17 2.20
N ARG A 55 11.15 8.87 2.18
CA ARG A 55 11.07 8.01 0.99
C ARG A 55 9.80 7.16 0.98
N GLN A 56 8.70 7.73 1.47
CA GLN A 56 7.40 7.07 1.48
C GLN A 56 6.66 7.38 0.18
N GLY A 57 6.21 6.34 -0.53
CA GLY A 57 5.53 6.46 -1.81
C GLY A 57 6.46 6.35 -3.02
N ASN A 58 5.84 6.27 -4.20
CA ASN A 58 6.51 6.13 -5.47
C ASN A 58 5.67 6.81 -6.55
N ILE A 59 6.27 7.79 -7.23
CA ILE A 59 5.60 8.59 -8.25
C ILE A 59 5.09 7.74 -9.41
N LYS A 60 5.78 6.65 -9.76
CA LYS A 60 5.36 5.74 -10.83
C LYS A 60 4.06 5.01 -10.47
N ILE A 61 3.83 4.73 -9.18
CA ILE A 61 2.54 4.18 -8.72
C ILE A 61 1.47 5.26 -8.84
N VAL A 62 1.75 6.50 -8.41
CA VAL A 62 0.79 7.61 -8.54
C VAL A 62 0.35 7.79 -9.99
N GLU A 63 1.29 7.88 -10.93
CA GLU A 63 1.04 8.00 -12.38
C GLU A 63 0.26 6.79 -12.94
N GLU A 64 0.53 5.60 -12.41
CA GLU A 64 -0.22 4.39 -12.78
C GLU A 64 -1.69 4.46 -12.32
N LEU A 65 -1.93 4.91 -11.09
CA LEU A 65 -3.29 5.07 -10.56
C LEU A 65 -4.06 6.14 -11.32
N GLU A 66 -3.41 7.26 -11.66
CA GLU A 66 -3.97 8.33 -12.51
C GLU A 66 -4.43 7.75 -13.86
N ARG A 67 -3.56 6.99 -14.54
CA ARG A 67 -3.89 6.35 -15.82
C ARG A 67 -5.06 5.36 -15.71
N ARG A 68 -5.13 4.58 -14.63
CA ARG A 68 -6.22 3.60 -14.41
C ARG A 68 -7.56 4.28 -14.16
N LEU A 69 -7.55 5.36 -13.37
CA LEU A 69 -8.75 6.16 -13.10
C LEU A 69 -9.24 6.82 -14.39
N GLU A 70 -8.33 7.38 -15.19
CA GLU A 70 -8.65 7.97 -16.50
C GLU A 70 -9.25 6.92 -17.46
N ALA A 71 -8.64 5.75 -17.58
CA ALA A 71 -9.14 4.65 -18.42
C ALA A 71 -10.55 4.17 -18.02
N LYS A 72 -10.94 4.37 -16.75
CA LYS A 72 -12.28 4.04 -16.22
C LYS A 72 -13.22 5.25 -16.19
N ASN A 73 -12.85 6.37 -16.82
CA ASN A 73 -13.59 7.63 -16.85
C ASN A 73 -13.96 8.16 -15.45
N LYS A 74 -13.09 7.96 -14.46
CA LYS A 74 -13.25 8.49 -13.10
C LYS A 74 -12.59 9.86 -13.01
N LYS A 75 -13.23 10.79 -12.28
CA LYS A 75 -12.61 12.09 -11.98
C LYS A 75 -11.58 11.87 -10.88
N PHE A 76 -10.45 12.56 -10.97
CA PHE A 76 -9.47 12.52 -9.90
C PHE A 76 -8.66 13.81 -9.81
N PHE A 77 -8.05 14.02 -8.65
CA PHE A 77 -7.00 15.01 -8.49
C PHE A 77 -5.94 14.51 -7.54
N ARG A 78 -4.72 15.03 -7.71
CA ARG A 78 -3.56 14.66 -6.92
C ARG A 78 -3.28 15.70 -5.85
N VAL A 79 -3.05 15.24 -4.63
CA VAL A 79 -2.71 16.08 -3.48
C VAL A 79 -1.39 15.61 -2.89
N LEU A 80 -0.46 16.54 -2.70
CA LEU A 80 0.82 16.26 -2.06
C LEU A 80 0.72 16.57 -0.57
N LEU A 81 0.96 15.57 0.28
CA LEU A 81 0.86 15.71 1.74
C LEU A 81 2.08 15.09 2.43
N SER A 82 2.66 15.82 3.38
CA SER A 82 3.67 15.26 4.28
C SER A 82 3.04 14.31 5.28
N GLU A 83 1.88 14.70 5.82
CA GLU A 83 1.15 13.96 6.84
C GLU A 83 -0.34 13.92 6.51
N ILE A 84 -0.93 12.75 6.72
CA ILE A 84 -2.31 12.41 6.33
C ILE A 84 -3.13 12.26 7.61
N PHE A 85 -4.12 13.13 7.78
CA PHE A 85 -5.00 13.17 8.95
C PHE A 85 -6.47 13.19 8.52
N PRO A 86 -7.38 12.54 9.27
CA PRO A 86 -8.82 12.56 8.98
C PRO A 86 -9.37 13.97 8.78
N ASP A 87 -9.12 14.89 9.71
CA ASP A 87 -9.63 16.26 9.66
C ASP A 87 -9.12 17.07 8.45
N LYS A 88 -7.91 16.76 7.98
CA LYS A 88 -7.34 17.42 6.81
C LYS A 88 -8.04 16.95 5.53
N LEU A 89 -8.25 15.64 5.41
CA LEU A 89 -8.94 15.06 4.26
C LEU A 89 -10.44 15.36 4.24
N ALA A 90 -11.06 15.54 5.41
CA ALA A 90 -12.46 15.92 5.54
C ALA A 90 -12.80 17.28 4.90
N LYS A 91 -11.80 18.17 4.77
CA LYS A 91 -11.96 19.49 4.14
C LYS A 91 -12.19 19.45 2.62
N PHE A 92 -11.93 18.32 1.97
CA PHE A 92 -12.19 18.15 0.53
C PHE A 92 -13.54 17.46 0.36
N GLU A 93 -14.58 18.28 0.25
CA GLU A 93 -15.97 17.81 0.15
C GLU A 93 -16.22 17.08 -1.16
N GLU A 94 -15.54 17.48 -2.25
CA GLU A 94 -15.70 16.95 -3.60
C GLU A 94 -15.12 15.54 -3.81
N VAL A 95 -14.27 15.06 -2.90
CA VAL A 95 -13.66 13.72 -3.00
C VAL A 95 -14.63 12.69 -2.47
N ASP A 96 -14.92 11.62 -3.21
CA ASP A 96 -15.73 10.52 -2.68
C ASP A 96 -14.87 9.48 -1.95
N CYS A 97 -13.66 9.25 -2.46
CA CYS A 97 -12.74 8.21 -1.98
C CYS A 97 -11.28 8.67 -2.09
N TRP A 98 -10.47 8.31 -1.10
CA TRP A 98 -9.04 8.59 -1.09
C TRP A 98 -8.23 7.34 -1.43
N VAL A 99 -7.15 7.52 -2.18
CA VAL A 99 -6.13 6.50 -2.43
C VAL A 99 -4.79 7.08 -2.03
N GLN A 100 -4.06 6.41 -1.14
CA GLN A 100 -2.78 6.92 -0.65
C GLN A 100 -1.60 6.12 -1.19
N VAL A 101 -0.60 6.85 -1.68
CA VAL A 101 0.73 6.35 -2.06
C VAL A 101 1.75 6.98 -1.11
N ALA A 102 1.73 6.52 0.14
CA ALA A 102 2.60 6.97 1.22
C ALA A 102 3.01 5.78 2.11
N CYS A 103 2.68 5.82 3.40
CA CYS A 103 2.89 4.72 4.35
C CYS A 103 1.81 3.63 4.16
N PRO A 104 2.18 2.38 3.85
CA PRO A 104 1.21 1.31 3.57
C PRO A 104 0.34 0.95 4.77
N ARG A 105 0.78 1.27 6.00
CA ARG A 105 0.01 1.04 7.22
C ARG A 105 -1.21 1.94 7.35
N LEU A 106 -1.23 3.10 6.66
CA LEU A 106 -2.26 4.11 6.88
C LEU A 106 -3.68 3.59 6.65
N SER A 107 -3.87 2.94 5.51
CA SER A 107 -5.15 2.37 5.12
C SER A 107 -5.56 1.18 6.01
N ILE A 108 -4.59 0.39 6.48
CA ILE A 108 -4.84 -0.84 7.26
C ILE A 108 -5.19 -0.51 8.71
N ASP A 109 -4.36 0.31 9.35
CA ASP A 109 -4.42 0.54 10.80
C ASP A 109 -5.39 1.67 11.17
N TRP A 110 -5.44 2.74 10.37
CA TRP A 110 -6.27 3.92 10.66
C TRP A 110 -7.36 4.17 9.63
N GLY A 111 -7.52 3.30 8.61
CA GLY A 111 -8.46 3.53 7.52
C GLY A 111 -9.93 3.69 7.95
N VAL A 112 -10.32 3.14 9.11
CA VAL A 112 -11.67 3.27 9.69
C VAL A 112 -11.92 4.62 10.37
N GLU A 113 -10.87 5.35 10.73
CA GLU A 113 -10.95 6.68 11.35
C GLU A 113 -11.21 7.79 10.33
N PHE A 114 -11.08 7.49 9.04
CA PHE A 114 -11.35 8.45 7.98
C PHE A 114 -12.84 8.46 7.64
N PRO A 115 -13.48 9.64 7.52
CA PRO A 115 -14.91 9.74 7.20
C PRO A 115 -15.23 9.23 5.79
N LYS A 116 -14.24 9.26 4.89
CA LYS A 116 -14.31 8.75 3.52
C LYS A 116 -13.29 7.62 3.37
N PRO A 117 -13.57 6.58 2.54
CA PRO A 117 -12.67 5.44 2.41
C PRO A 117 -11.24 5.86 2.06
N LEU A 118 -10.27 5.36 2.82
CA LEU A 118 -8.84 5.53 2.53
C LEU A 118 -8.27 4.19 2.05
N LEU A 119 -8.00 4.11 0.75
CA LEU A 119 -7.50 2.91 0.08
C LEU A 119 -5.99 2.90 -0.07
N SER A 120 -5.44 1.70 -0.11
CA SER A 120 -4.12 1.41 -0.67
C SER A 120 -4.19 1.30 -2.20
N PRO A 121 -3.05 1.34 -2.90
CA PRO A 121 -3.01 1.22 -4.36
C PRO A 121 -3.58 -0.12 -4.88
N PHE A 122 -3.32 -1.21 -4.14
CA PHE A 122 -3.88 -2.54 -4.42
C PHE A 122 -5.42 -2.52 -4.38
N GLU A 123 -5.99 -1.90 -3.35
CA GLU A 123 -7.44 -1.84 -3.17
C GLU A 123 -8.14 -0.99 -4.23
N LEU A 124 -7.47 0.03 -4.77
CA LEU A 124 -7.99 0.74 -5.93
C LEU A 124 -8.08 -0.19 -7.15
N ALA A 125 -7.07 -1.00 -7.42
CA ALA A 125 -7.10 -1.95 -8.54
C ALA A 125 -8.28 -2.94 -8.39
N VAL A 126 -8.57 -3.37 -7.16
CA VAL A 126 -9.78 -4.18 -6.86
C VAL A 126 -11.06 -3.38 -7.11
N ALA A 127 -11.14 -2.13 -6.62
CA ALA A 127 -12.32 -1.28 -6.76
C ALA A 127 -12.62 -0.91 -8.23
N LEU A 128 -11.62 -0.91 -9.10
CA LEU A 128 -11.75 -0.69 -10.54
C LEU A 128 -12.04 -1.97 -11.35
N ASP A 129 -12.31 -3.10 -10.67
CA ASP A 129 -12.59 -4.41 -11.28
C ASP A 129 -11.44 -4.96 -12.13
N GLU A 130 -10.19 -4.59 -11.84
CA GLU A 130 -9.02 -5.11 -12.55
C GLU A 130 -8.57 -6.45 -11.97
N ILE A 131 -8.77 -6.62 -10.67
CA ILE A 131 -8.45 -7.84 -9.92
C ILE A 131 -9.55 -8.14 -8.89
N SER A 132 -9.64 -9.40 -8.48
CA SER A 132 -10.58 -9.83 -7.43
C SER A 132 -10.02 -9.58 -6.04
N PHE A 133 -10.89 -9.23 -5.08
CA PHE A 133 -10.48 -9.14 -3.67
C PHE A 133 -10.18 -10.56 -3.14
N PRO A 134 -8.95 -10.85 -2.65
CA PRO A 134 -8.61 -12.18 -2.17
C PRO A 134 -9.43 -12.53 -0.92
N SER A 135 -9.82 -13.80 -0.80
CA SER A 135 -10.63 -14.27 0.33
C SER A 135 -9.80 -14.76 1.52
N SER A 136 -8.61 -15.32 1.25
CA SER A 136 -7.81 -16.07 2.24
C SER A 136 -6.60 -15.31 2.79
N HIS A 137 -6.18 -14.22 2.16
CA HIS A 137 -5.05 -13.40 2.61
C HIS A 137 -5.25 -11.93 2.23
N TYR A 138 -4.60 -11.03 2.97
CA TYR A 138 -4.49 -9.62 2.58
C TYR A 138 -3.08 -9.37 2.05
N PRO A 139 -2.90 -8.89 0.80
CA PRO A 139 -1.58 -8.60 0.25
C PRO A 139 -0.78 -7.59 1.08
N MET A 140 0.43 -7.99 1.47
CA MET A 140 1.39 -7.15 2.20
C MET A 140 2.68 -6.98 1.40
N ASP A 141 2.56 -6.87 0.08
CA ASP A 141 3.64 -6.95 -0.92
C ASP A 141 4.17 -5.57 -1.36
N TYR A 142 3.79 -4.49 -0.69
CA TYR A 142 4.09 -3.10 -1.09
C TYR A 142 5.58 -2.82 -1.36
N TYR A 143 6.50 -3.49 -0.65
CA TYR A 143 7.95 -3.43 -0.89
C TYR A 143 8.55 -4.79 -1.31
N SER A 144 7.73 -5.77 -1.67
CA SER A 144 8.18 -7.09 -2.10
C SER A 144 8.83 -7.05 -3.49
N ASN A 145 9.88 -7.83 -3.70
CA ASN A 145 10.39 -8.09 -5.05
C ASN A 145 9.48 -9.08 -5.83
N GLU A 146 8.69 -9.87 -5.11
CA GLU A 146 7.64 -10.70 -5.69
C GLU A 146 6.35 -9.89 -5.65
N SER A 147 6.31 -8.89 -6.54
CA SER A 147 5.19 -7.98 -6.66
C SER A 147 3.99 -8.67 -7.29
N LEU A 148 2.79 -8.49 -6.74
CA LEU A 148 1.55 -9.01 -7.33
C LEU A 148 1.01 -8.10 -8.44
N GLY A 149 1.56 -6.89 -8.60
CA GLY A 149 1.16 -5.98 -9.67
C GLY A 149 1.72 -4.55 -9.54
N PRO A 150 1.37 -3.68 -10.49
CA PRO A 150 1.91 -2.32 -10.62
C PRO A 150 1.42 -1.34 -9.54
N TRP A 151 0.87 -1.85 -8.43
CA TRP A 151 0.51 -1.09 -7.22
C TRP A 151 1.57 -1.16 -6.11
N THR A 152 2.75 -1.71 -6.40
CA THR A 152 3.85 -1.93 -5.43
C THR A 152 5.12 -1.19 -5.85
N ASN A 153 5.98 -0.85 -4.89
CA ASN A 153 7.18 -0.04 -5.16
C ASN A 153 8.21 -0.76 -6.02
N ASN A 154 8.37 -2.05 -5.78
CA ASN A 154 9.38 -2.88 -6.40
C ASN A 154 8.84 -3.67 -7.59
N HIS A 155 7.70 -3.27 -8.18
CA HIS A 155 7.22 -3.87 -9.44
C HIS A 155 8.31 -3.77 -10.52
N GLU A 156 8.41 -4.80 -11.37
CA GLU A 156 9.52 -4.94 -12.34
C GLU A 156 9.65 -3.75 -13.29
N SER A 157 8.53 -3.19 -13.75
CA SER A 157 8.52 -2.01 -14.63
C SER A 157 9.05 -0.74 -13.95
N TYR A 158 9.06 -0.69 -12.62
CA TYR A 158 9.53 0.46 -11.85
C TYR A 158 11.01 0.35 -11.49
N ARG A 159 11.58 -0.85 -11.54
CA ARG A 159 12.98 -1.08 -11.19
C ARG A 159 13.91 -0.40 -12.19
N PRO A 160 15.02 0.20 -11.73
CA PRO A 160 16.07 0.61 -12.65
C PRO A 160 16.64 -0.63 -13.34
N VAL A 161 16.95 -0.50 -14.63
CA VAL A 161 17.65 -1.54 -15.37
C VAL A 161 18.98 -1.81 -14.66
N ARG A 162 19.14 -3.01 -14.10
CA ARG A 162 20.39 -3.38 -13.41
C ARG A 162 21.47 -3.55 -14.47
N THR A 163 22.31 -2.53 -14.65
CA THR A 163 23.54 -2.68 -15.41
C THR A 163 24.40 -3.73 -14.71
N ARG A 164 24.64 -4.87 -15.38
CA ARG A 164 25.44 -5.96 -14.84
C ARG A 164 26.79 -5.37 -14.43
N ARG A 165 27.10 -5.31 -13.13
CA ARG A 165 28.41 -4.83 -12.66
C ARG A 165 29.46 -5.69 -13.36
N ARG A 166 30.40 -5.05 -14.07
CA ARG A 166 31.56 -5.77 -14.65
C ARG A 166 32.16 -6.61 -13.53
N GLN A 167 32.31 -7.92 -13.76
CA GLN A 167 33.05 -8.77 -12.85
C GLN A 167 34.43 -8.14 -12.67
N LYS A 168 34.78 -7.80 -11.43
CA LYS A 168 36.13 -7.38 -11.12
C LYS A 168 37.01 -8.61 -11.35
N VAL A 169 37.91 -8.54 -12.31
CA VAL A 169 38.96 -9.55 -12.48
C VAL A 169 39.85 -9.41 -11.25
N VAL A 170 39.81 -10.40 -10.37
CA VAL A 170 40.74 -10.48 -9.24
C VAL A 170 42.04 -11.02 -9.81
N VAL A 171 43.02 -10.15 -10.02
CA VAL A 171 44.38 -10.58 -10.36
C VAL A 171 45.07 -10.91 -9.03
N THR A 172 45.27 -12.20 -8.77
CA THR A 172 46.16 -12.65 -7.69
C THR A 172 47.59 -12.35 -8.12
N ALA A 173 48.34 -11.61 -7.30
CA ALA A 173 49.77 -11.45 -7.51
C ALA A 173 50.43 -12.84 -7.38
N GLU A 174 51.01 -13.33 -8.47
CA GLU A 174 51.85 -14.53 -8.43
C GLU A 174 53.08 -14.24 -7.55
N GLY A 175 53.37 -15.18 -6.67
CA GLY A 175 54.29 -15.02 -5.54
C GLY A 175 55.73 -14.66 -5.94
N VAL A 176 56.38 -13.94 -5.03
CA VAL A 176 57.83 -13.72 -4.97
C VAL A 176 58.52 -14.95 -4.38
#